data_AF-A0A8J5HKA4-F1
#
_entry.id   AF-A0A8J5HKA4-F1
#
_cell.length_a   1.000
_cell.length_b   1.000
_cell.length_c   1.000
_cell.angle_alpha   90.00
_cell.angle_beta   90.00
_cell.angle_gamma   90.00
#
_symmetry.space_group_name_H-M   'P 1'
#
loop_
_entity.id
_entity.type
_entity.pdbx_description
1 polymer ?
#
loop_
_entity_poly.entity_id
_entity_poly.type
_entity_poly.pdbx_seq_one_letter_code
_entity_poly.pdbx_strand_id
1 'polypeptide(L)'
;MAFVTFCGLRTGDLRLIARTVLPKIFLENLHLHACEVLKGRRAVVLTTLLRLMVEGFLKKYLEVGEVVGAELQVVKGCYFTGVIFWPDKQRALRDMVKAGVAIVNLSNVHHHQLSAKKIYVVREEESRSESSKMPRNKYPKPLVFHDGRLAFLPTPCEMMAFFMWIPVAIPLAVFRIAMGIVFPYKISIFIAAITGIRFRRAGDGKANGEKKGVVYVCTHRTLLDPVMLCSALERTVPAVTYSLSRVSEALAPMRTVRLTRDRGRDAATMRRLLAVEGGLAFGSSSDPSREVKFYAVD
;
A
#
# COMPACT_ATOMS: atom_id res chain seq x y z
N MET A 1 15.00 -18.93 -11.59
CA MET A 1 14.56 -17.65 -11.01
C MET A 1 14.57 -17.65 -9.49
N ALA A 2 13.88 -18.59 -8.82
CA ALA A 2 13.81 -18.63 -7.35
C ALA A 2 15.18 -18.56 -6.64
N PHE A 3 16.18 -19.30 -7.11
CA PHE A 3 17.53 -19.24 -6.54
C PHE A 3 18.10 -17.81 -6.57
N VAL A 4 18.12 -17.17 -7.73
CA VAL A 4 18.64 -15.80 -7.90
C VAL A 4 17.85 -14.78 -7.09
N THR A 5 16.52 -14.95 -6.98
CA THR A 5 15.65 -14.01 -6.25
C THR A 5 15.82 -14.12 -4.74
N PHE A 6 15.98 -15.34 -4.20
CA PHE A 6 15.89 -15.57 -2.77
C PHE A 6 17.22 -15.92 -2.10
N CYS A 7 18.24 -16.38 -2.83
CA CYS A 7 19.51 -16.75 -2.23
C CYS A 7 20.16 -15.57 -1.50
N GLY A 8 20.53 -15.77 -0.24
CA GLY A 8 21.17 -14.74 0.60
C GLY A 8 20.21 -13.71 1.20
N LEU A 9 18.91 -13.75 0.90
CA LEU A 9 17.93 -12.88 1.55
C LEU A 9 17.73 -13.28 3.02
N ARG A 10 17.62 -12.28 3.90
CA ARG A 10 17.28 -12.51 5.30
C ARG A 10 15.82 -12.93 5.43
N THR A 11 15.57 -13.90 6.30
CA THR A 11 14.22 -14.39 6.59
C THR A 11 13.33 -13.30 7.21
N GLY A 12 13.91 -12.37 7.98
CA GLY A 12 13.20 -11.21 8.52
C GLY A 12 12.65 -10.29 7.44
N ASP A 13 13.48 -9.95 6.45
CA ASP A 13 13.14 -8.98 5.39
C ASP A 13 12.03 -9.53 4.49
N LEU A 14 12.12 -10.78 4.06
CA LEU A 14 11.08 -11.39 3.23
C LEU A 14 9.76 -11.54 4.00
N ARG A 15 9.80 -11.89 5.30
CA ARG A 15 8.60 -11.94 6.14
C ARG A 15 7.97 -10.57 6.33
N LEU A 16 8.79 -9.52 6.43
CA LEU A 16 8.30 -8.15 6.51
C LEU A 16 7.58 -7.79 5.20
N ILE A 17 8.23 -7.97 4.05
CA ILE A 17 7.64 -7.71 2.73
C ILE A 17 6.34 -8.49 2.53
N ALA A 18 6.32 -9.77 2.90
CA ALA A 18 5.13 -10.62 2.78
C ALA A 18 3.95 -10.15 3.63
N ARG A 19 4.21 -9.45 4.75
CA ARG A 19 3.16 -8.94 5.64
C ARG A 19 2.74 -7.52 5.32
N THR A 20 3.64 -6.70 4.79
CA THR A 20 3.39 -5.28 4.55
C THR A 20 2.91 -5.04 3.13
N VAL A 21 3.60 -5.57 2.13
CA VAL A 21 3.41 -5.27 0.71
C VAL A 21 2.43 -6.22 0.05
N LEU A 22 2.66 -7.52 0.16
CA LEU A 22 1.92 -8.51 -0.62
C LEU A 22 0.41 -8.51 -0.37
N PRO A 23 -0.12 -8.22 0.85
CA PRO A 23 -1.55 -8.16 1.05
C PRO A 23 -2.27 -7.14 0.17
N LYS A 24 -1.63 -6.01 -0.16
CA LYS A 24 -2.19 -5.04 -1.11
C LYS A 24 -2.37 -5.68 -2.48
N ILE A 25 -1.30 -6.32 -2.98
CA ILE A 25 -1.28 -6.95 -4.31
C ILE A 25 -2.31 -8.07 -4.39
N PHE A 26 -2.41 -8.90 -3.35
CA PHE A 26 -3.37 -10.00 -3.33
C PHE A 26 -4.81 -9.51 -3.23
N LEU A 27 -5.10 -8.47 -2.43
CA LEU A 27 -6.44 -7.89 -2.35
C LEU A 27 -6.87 -7.25 -3.67
N GLU A 28 -5.97 -6.53 -4.35
CA GLU A 28 -6.26 -5.88 -5.63
C GLU A 28 -6.53 -6.89 -6.76
N ASN A 29 -6.09 -8.14 -6.62
CA ASN A 29 -6.33 -9.23 -7.56
C ASN A 29 -7.21 -10.35 -6.99
N LEU A 30 -7.89 -10.13 -5.85
CA LEU A 30 -8.70 -11.16 -5.21
C LEU A 30 -10.03 -11.33 -5.94
N HIS A 31 -10.35 -12.58 -6.29
CA HIS A 31 -11.65 -12.92 -6.87
C HIS A 31 -12.77 -12.92 -5.83
N LEU A 32 -13.90 -12.31 -6.20
CA LEU A 32 -15.10 -12.24 -5.37
C LEU A 32 -15.58 -13.62 -4.92
N HIS A 33 -15.73 -14.55 -5.86
CA HIS A 33 -16.22 -15.90 -5.57
C HIS A 33 -15.29 -16.69 -4.64
N ALA A 34 -13.97 -16.56 -4.81
CA ALA A 34 -13.01 -17.20 -3.90
C ALA A 34 -13.15 -16.66 -2.47
N CYS A 35 -13.42 -15.36 -2.31
CA CYS A 35 -13.65 -14.75 -1.00
C CYS A 35 -14.98 -15.20 -0.38
N GLU A 36 -16.07 -15.25 -1.14
CA GLU A 36 -17.39 -15.67 -0.66
C GLU A 36 -17.39 -17.12 -0.18
N VAL A 37 -16.66 -17.99 -0.87
CA VAL A 37 -16.51 -19.40 -0.49
C VAL A 37 -15.81 -19.58 0.85
N LEU A 38 -14.87 -18.69 1.18
CA LEU A 38 -14.09 -18.72 2.42
C LEU A 38 -14.79 -18.06 3.60
N LYS A 39 -15.71 -17.11 3.36
CA LYS A 39 -16.39 -16.37 4.43
C LYS A 39 -17.11 -17.31 5.40
N GLY A 40 -16.74 -17.21 6.68
CA GLY A 40 -17.38 -17.95 7.78
C GLY A 40 -17.09 -19.45 7.79
N ARG A 41 -16.09 -19.94 7.06
CA ARG A 41 -15.75 -21.38 7.00
C ARG A 41 -14.31 -21.63 7.39
N ARG A 42 -14.07 -22.72 8.12
CA ARG A 42 -12.71 -23.20 8.40
C ARG A 42 -12.16 -23.87 7.13
N ALA A 43 -11.39 -23.12 6.36
CA ALA A 43 -10.78 -23.58 5.11
C ALA A 43 -9.30 -23.91 5.28
N VAL A 44 -8.83 -24.85 4.46
CA VAL A 44 -7.41 -25.15 4.26
C VAL A 44 -7.05 -24.83 2.80
N VAL A 45 -6.01 -24.01 2.60
CA VAL A 45 -5.59 -23.59 1.27
C VAL A 45 -4.35 -24.37 0.85
N LEU A 46 -4.43 -25.03 -0.30
CA LEU A 46 -3.28 -25.62 -0.98
C LEU A 46 -2.91 -24.75 -2.17
N THR A 47 -1.70 -24.22 -2.15
CA THR A 47 -1.23 -23.28 -3.15
C THR A 47 0.13 -23.71 -3.67
N THR A 48 0.35 -23.59 -4.98
CA THR A 48 1.67 -23.75 -5.64
C THR A 48 2.65 -22.64 -5.27
N LEU A 49 2.15 -21.52 -4.73
CA LEU A 49 2.95 -20.38 -4.32
C LEU A 49 3.77 -20.67 -3.06
N LEU A 50 4.81 -19.86 -2.85
CA LEU A 50 5.59 -19.89 -1.62
C LEU A 50 4.68 -19.56 -0.43
N ARG A 51 4.55 -20.52 0.49
CA ARG A 51 3.73 -20.41 1.71
C ARG A 51 4.01 -19.12 2.46
N LEU A 52 5.29 -18.79 2.65
CA LEU A 52 5.74 -17.60 3.38
C LEU A 52 5.22 -16.28 2.76
N MET A 53 4.99 -16.25 1.45
CA MET A 53 4.47 -15.06 0.75
C MET A 53 2.96 -14.88 0.95
N VAL A 54 2.20 -15.97 1.01
CA VAL A 54 0.73 -15.93 0.99
C VAL A 54 0.08 -16.15 2.36
N GLU A 55 0.75 -16.86 3.27
CA GLU A 55 0.18 -17.27 4.56
C GLU A 55 -0.30 -16.09 5.40
N GLY A 56 0.48 -15.00 5.45
CA GLY A 56 0.12 -13.80 6.20
C GLY A 56 -1.16 -13.15 5.66
N PHE A 57 -1.33 -13.12 4.34
CA PHE A 57 -2.53 -12.60 3.71
C PHE A 57 -3.74 -13.50 3.96
N LEU A 58 -3.62 -14.80 3.68
CA LEU A 58 -4.71 -15.77 3.81
C LEU A 58 -5.23 -15.87 5.25
N LYS A 59 -4.33 -15.92 6.24
CA LYS A 59 -4.72 -15.99 7.65
C LYS A 59 -5.31 -14.66 8.15
N LYS A 60 -4.71 -13.52 7.80
CA LYS A 60 -5.12 -12.22 8.33
C LYS A 60 -6.39 -11.68 7.66
N TYR A 61 -6.50 -11.79 6.34
CA TYR A 61 -7.57 -11.17 5.55
C TYR A 61 -8.70 -12.14 5.18
N LEU A 62 -8.40 -13.43 5.01
CA LEU A 62 -9.40 -14.44 4.62
C LEU A 62 -9.73 -15.45 5.72
N GLU A 63 -9.11 -15.32 6.91
CA GLU A 63 -9.37 -16.13 8.11
C GLU A 63 -9.24 -17.65 7.86
N VAL A 64 -8.34 -18.00 6.93
CA VAL A 64 -7.99 -19.38 6.60
C VAL A 64 -7.29 -20.02 7.80
N GLY A 65 -7.71 -21.23 8.16
CA GLY A 65 -7.15 -21.95 9.31
C GLY A 65 -5.73 -22.44 9.05
N GLU A 66 -5.51 -23.04 7.89
CA GLU A 66 -4.22 -23.62 7.53
C GLU A 66 -3.87 -23.38 6.05
N VAL A 67 -2.58 -23.15 5.79
CA VAL A 67 -2.06 -22.89 4.45
C VAL A 67 -0.90 -23.83 4.21
N VAL A 68 -1.02 -24.64 3.17
CA VAL A 68 0.03 -25.55 2.72
C VAL A 68 0.51 -25.10 1.35
N GLY A 69 1.81 -24.91 1.20
CA GLY A 69 2.41 -24.46 -0.04
C GLY A 69 3.90 -24.76 -0.10
N ALA A 70 4.55 -24.30 -1.17
CA ALA A 70 5.99 -24.44 -1.33
C ALA A 70 6.75 -23.72 -0.21
N GLU A 71 7.82 -24.32 0.27
CA GLU A 71 8.69 -23.73 1.28
C GLU A 71 10.07 -23.43 0.68
N LEU A 72 10.73 -22.39 1.21
CA LEU A 72 12.11 -22.06 0.86
C LEU A 72 13.03 -22.63 1.93
N GLN A 73 14.10 -23.29 1.51
CA GLN A 73 15.10 -23.80 2.43
C GLN A 73 15.89 -22.64 3.06
N VAL A 74 16.12 -22.74 4.37
CA VAL A 74 16.78 -21.73 5.20
C VAL A 74 18.05 -22.31 5.81
N VAL A 75 19.14 -21.56 5.77
CA VAL A 75 20.41 -21.86 6.45
C VAL A 75 20.46 -21.11 7.77
N LYS A 76 20.70 -21.85 8.86
CA LYS A 76 20.85 -21.32 10.24
C LYS A 76 19.70 -20.42 10.71
N GLY A 77 18.49 -20.57 10.15
CA GLY A 77 17.32 -19.74 10.44
C GLY A 77 17.36 -18.29 9.91
N CYS A 78 18.49 -17.84 9.37
CA CYS A 78 18.72 -16.43 9.05
C CYS A 78 18.61 -16.12 7.56
N TYR A 79 19.08 -17.00 6.68
CA TYR A 79 19.22 -16.72 5.25
C TYR A 79 18.57 -17.82 4.40
N PHE A 80 17.92 -17.43 3.30
CA PHE A 80 17.39 -18.39 2.33
C PHE A 80 18.49 -18.89 1.39
N THR A 81 18.43 -20.17 1.02
CA THR A 81 19.29 -20.74 -0.03
C THR A 81 18.74 -20.50 -1.43
N GLY A 82 17.48 -20.12 -1.54
CA GLY A 82 16.77 -20.00 -2.82
C GLY A 82 16.33 -21.34 -3.43
N VAL A 83 16.53 -22.44 -2.72
CA VAL A 83 15.97 -23.76 -3.08
C VAL A 83 14.53 -23.85 -2.58
N ILE A 84 13.62 -24.17 -3.49
CA ILE A 84 12.21 -24.42 -3.18
C ILE A 84 12.01 -25.91 -2.98
N PHE A 85 11.28 -26.30 -1.94
CA PHE A 85 10.86 -27.68 -1.73
C PHE A 85 9.37 -27.74 -1.38
N TRP A 86 8.76 -28.90 -1.64
CA TRP A 86 7.37 -29.16 -1.27
C TRP A 86 7.35 -30.06 -0.03
N PRO A 87 6.76 -29.64 1.10
CA PRO A 87 6.53 -30.56 2.20
C PRO A 87 5.55 -31.65 1.76
N ASP A 88 5.85 -32.92 2.07
CA ASP A 88 5.17 -34.14 1.60
C ASP A 88 3.73 -33.93 1.10
N LYS A 89 3.61 -33.84 -0.24
CA LYS A 89 2.36 -33.50 -0.95
C LYS A 89 1.22 -34.46 -0.58
N GLN A 90 1.54 -35.73 -0.33
CA GLN A 90 0.54 -36.75 -0.02
C GLN A 90 -0.04 -36.58 1.39
N ARG A 91 0.79 -36.15 2.36
CA ARG A 91 0.30 -35.83 3.70
C ARG A 91 -0.60 -34.59 3.69
N ALA A 92 -0.20 -33.55 2.97
CA ALA A 92 -1.00 -32.34 2.81
C ALA A 92 -2.39 -32.64 2.24
N LEU A 93 -2.47 -33.51 1.22
CA LEU A 93 -3.73 -33.93 0.63
C LEU A 93 -4.62 -34.70 1.62
N ARG A 94 -4.04 -35.58 2.46
CA ARG A 94 -4.79 -36.30 3.50
C ARG A 94 -5.37 -35.37 4.57
N ASP A 95 -4.62 -34.36 4.98
CA ASP A 95 -5.09 -33.40 5.98
C ASP A 95 -6.17 -32.46 5.39
N MET A 96 -6.12 -32.17 4.09
CA MET A 96 -7.20 -31.46 3.39
C MET A 96 -8.51 -32.24 3.32
N VAL A 97 -8.47 -33.57 3.17
CA VAL A 97 -9.69 -34.41 3.17
C VAL A 97 -10.46 -34.28 4.49
N LYS A 98 -9.77 -34.03 5.60
CA LYS A 98 -10.37 -33.81 6.93
C LYS A 98 -10.95 -32.40 7.09
N ALA A 99 -10.47 -31.42 6.34
CA ALA A 99 -10.92 -30.04 6.39
C ALA A 99 -12.00 -29.78 5.34
N GLY A 100 -13.24 -29.49 5.76
CA GLY A 100 -14.43 -29.49 4.88
C GLY A 100 -14.43 -28.56 3.66
N VAL A 101 -13.51 -27.59 3.53
CA VAL A 101 -13.37 -26.71 2.35
C VAL A 101 -11.90 -26.54 1.98
N ALA A 102 -11.57 -26.87 0.73
CA ALA A 102 -10.23 -26.73 0.17
C ALA A 102 -10.24 -25.83 -1.07
N ILE A 103 -9.33 -24.84 -1.10
CA ILE A 103 -9.04 -24.08 -2.32
C ILE A 103 -7.70 -24.56 -2.87
N VAL A 104 -7.72 -24.92 -4.14
CA VAL A 104 -6.56 -25.44 -4.85
C VAL A 104 -6.23 -24.49 -5.99
N ASN A 105 -5.07 -23.82 -5.90
CA ASN A 105 -4.49 -23.13 -7.04
C ASN A 105 -3.39 -24.03 -7.63
N LEU A 106 -3.78 -24.94 -8.53
CA LEU A 106 -2.85 -25.78 -9.28
C LEU A 106 -3.06 -25.52 -10.77
N SER A 107 -2.05 -24.94 -11.41
CA SER A 107 -1.96 -24.76 -12.86
C SER A 107 -1.81 -26.08 -13.64
N ASN A 108 -1.65 -27.22 -12.95
CA ASN A 108 -1.53 -28.56 -13.56
C ASN A 108 -2.13 -29.64 -12.65
N VAL A 109 -3.46 -29.77 -12.62
CA VAL A 109 -4.11 -30.98 -12.08
C VAL A 109 -4.53 -31.87 -13.23
N HIS A 110 -3.58 -32.61 -13.80
CA HIS A 110 -3.92 -33.85 -14.46
C HIS A 110 -4.13 -34.92 -13.37
N HIS A 111 -5.37 -35.41 -13.27
CA HIS A 111 -5.74 -36.70 -12.68
C HIS A 111 -5.12 -37.05 -11.31
N HIS A 112 -5.58 -36.42 -10.22
CA HIS A 112 -5.59 -37.10 -8.92
C HIS A 112 -6.94 -36.88 -8.25
N GLN A 113 -7.60 -37.98 -7.90
CA GLN A 113 -8.88 -38.01 -7.19
C GLN A 113 -8.72 -37.33 -5.83
N LEU A 114 -9.08 -36.05 -5.78
CA LEU A 114 -9.19 -35.29 -4.55
C LEU A 114 -10.58 -35.54 -3.97
N SER A 115 -10.67 -36.35 -2.91
CA SER A 115 -11.92 -36.66 -2.21
C SER A 115 -12.15 -35.69 -1.05
N ALA A 116 -12.41 -34.41 -1.33
CA ALA A 116 -12.79 -33.44 -0.30
C ALA A 116 -14.27 -33.03 -0.40
N LYS A 117 -14.88 -32.64 0.73
CA LYS A 117 -16.33 -32.36 0.83
C LYS A 117 -16.80 -31.26 -0.14
N LYS A 118 -15.95 -30.26 -0.40
CA LYS A 118 -16.07 -29.29 -1.52
C LYS A 118 -14.68 -28.81 -1.95
N ILE A 119 -14.36 -28.91 -3.24
CA ILE A 119 -13.11 -28.43 -3.83
C ILE A 119 -13.42 -27.27 -4.76
N TYR A 120 -12.76 -26.14 -4.55
CA TYR A 120 -12.83 -25.01 -5.46
C TYR A 120 -11.49 -24.87 -6.18
N VAL A 121 -11.52 -25.14 -7.48
CA VAL A 121 -10.39 -24.91 -8.38
C VAL A 121 -10.64 -23.57 -9.05
N VAL A 122 -9.85 -22.57 -8.70
CA VAL A 122 -9.90 -21.27 -9.39
C VAL A 122 -9.05 -21.41 -10.65
N ARG A 123 -9.70 -21.46 -11.82
CA ARG A 123 -9.01 -21.59 -13.11
C ARG A 123 -8.49 -20.23 -13.57
N GLU A 124 -7.29 -20.23 -14.13
CA GLU A 124 -6.61 -19.01 -14.61
C GLU A 124 -7.40 -18.31 -15.75
N GLU A 125 -8.23 -19.04 -16.50
CA GLU A 125 -9.04 -18.51 -17.61
C GLU A 125 -10.21 -17.60 -17.13
N GLU A 126 -10.84 -17.95 -16.00
CA GLU A 126 -11.89 -17.13 -15.38
C GLU A 126 -11.31 -15.88 -14.67
N SER A 127 -10.00 -15.91 -14.37
CA SER A 127 -9.30 -14.87 -13.62
C SER A 127 -9.04 -13.57 -14.40
N ARG A 128 -9.19 -13.60 -15.73
CA ARG A 128 -8.87 -12.49 -16.63
C ARG A 128 -10.03 -11.51 -16.86
N SER A 129 -11.23 -11.81 -16.38
CA SER A 129 -12.36 -10.87 -16.48
C SER A 129 -12.26 -9.79 -15.40
N GLU A 130 -12.16 -8.51 -15.78
CA GLU A 130 -12.11 -7.38 -14.82
C GLU A 130 -13.34 -7.34 -13.90
N SER A 131 -14.49 -7.87 -14.35
CA SER A 131 -15.73 -7.98 -13.59
C SER A 131 -15.65 -8.93 -12.38
N SER A 132 -14.62 -9.78 -12.31
CA SER A 132 -14.44 -10.76 -11.22
C SER A 132 -13.56 -10.25 -10.06
N LYS A 133 -12.88 -9.11 -10.24
CA LYS A 133 -12.00 -8.50 -9.22
C LYS A 133 -12.85 -7.84 -8.12
N MET A 134 -12.51 -8.12 -6.86
CA MET A 134 -13.26 -7.59 -5.74
C MET A 134 -13.10 -6.06 -5.61
N PRO A 135 -14.19 -5.29 -5.55
CA PRO A 135 -14.10 -3.86 -5.29
C PRO A 135 -13.69 -3.60 -3.83
N ARG A 136 -12.92 -2.53 -3.61
CA ARG A 136 -12.32 -2.20 -2.30
C ARG A 136 -13.32 -2.09 -1.15
N ASN A 137 -14.54 -1.66 -1.43
CA ASN A 137 -15.62 -1.55 -0.44
C ASN A 137 -16.12 -2.91 0.08
N LYS A 138 -15.85 -4.01 -0.64
CA LYS A 138 -16.23 -5.37 -0.25
C LYS A 138 -15.09 -6.15 0.41
N TYR A 139 -13.95 -5.50 0.67
CA TYR A 139 -12.81 -6.17 1.30
C TYR A 139 -13.17 -6.66 2.71
N PRO A 140 -12.81 -7.91 3.09
CA PRO A 140 -13.08 -8.45 4.42
C PRO A 140 -12.51 -7.59 5.55
N LYS A 141 -11.34 -6.98 5.31
CA LYS A 141 -10.69 -6.05 6.23
C LYS A 141 -10.19 -4.83 5.45
N PRO A 142 -10.30 -3.62 6.00
CA PRO A 142 -9.83 -2.42 5.33
C PRO A 142 -8.32 -2.51 5.12
N LEU A 143 -7.90 -2.26 3.88
CA LEU A 143 -6.48 -2.23 3.53
C LEU A 143 -5.89 -0.88 3.93
N VAL A 144 -5.26 -0.83 5.11
CA VAL A 144 -4.46 0.32 5.53
C VAL A 144 -3.02 0.08 5.07
N PHE A 145 -2.64 0.70 3.96
CA PHE A 145 -1.32 0.56 3.37
C PHE A 145 -0.59 1.91 3.41
N HIS A 146 0.39 2.01 4.31
CA HIS A 146 1.09 3.25 4.62
C HIS A 146 2.19 3.63 3.62
N ASP A 147 2.64 2.69 2.79
CA ASP A 147 3.89 2.84 2.06
C ASP A 147 3.68 2.81 0.55
N GLY A 148 3.55 3.97 -0.08
CA GLY A 148 3.37 4.10 -1.53
C GLY A 148 4.52 3.57 -2.41
N ARG A 149 5.56 2.96 -1.81
CA ARG A 149 6.79 2.50 -2.48
C ARG A 149 6.58 1.44 -3.56
N LEU A 150 5.47 0.69 -3.52
CA LEU A 150 5.04 -0.15 -4.64
C LEU A 150 3.74 0.41 -5.20
N ALA A 151 3.92 1.35 -6.13
CA ALA A 151 2.84 2.03 -6.83
C ALA A 151 2.05 1.08 -7.75
N PHE A 152 2.71 0.02 -8.26
CA PHE A 152 2.14 -0.95 -9.19
C PHE A 152 2.74 -2.36 -8.95
N LEU A 153 2.06 -3.38 -9.47
CA LEU A 153 2.55 -4.77 -9.48
C LEU A 153 3.72 -4.86 -10.45
N PRO A 154 4.94 -5.28 -10.09
CA PRO A 154 6.07 -5.26 -11.01
C PRO A 154 6.00 -6.38 -12.07
N THR A 155 5.14 -6.26 -13.09
CA THR A 155 5.18 -7.15 -14.26
C THR A 155 6.43 -6.87 -15.11
N PRO A 156 6.95 -7.84 -15.87
CA PRO A 156 8.16 -7.61 -16.69
C PRO A 156 8.04 -6.40 -17.61
N CYS A 157 6.88 -6.21 -18.26
CA CYS A 157 6.63 -5.06 -19.13
C CYS A 157 6.58 -3.74 -18.35
N GLU A 158 5.90 -3.70 -17.20
CA GLU A 158 5.83 -2.49 -16.37
C GLU A 158 7.18 -2.15 -15.76
N MET A 159 7.97 -3.15 -15.35
CA MET A 159 9.33 -2.95 -14.85
C MET A 159 10.27 -2.45 -15.95
N MET A 160 10.16 -2.99 -17.16
CA MET A 160 10.93 -2.52 -18.31
C MET A 160 10.60 -1.05 -18.60
N ALA A 161 9.32 -0.69 -18.66
CA ALA A 161 8.87 0.69 -18.83
C ALA A 161 9.37 1.60 -17.70
N PHE A 162 9.32 1.12 -16.45
CA PHE A 162 9.84 1.85 -15.30
C PHE A 162 11.34 2.12 -15.41
N PHE A 163 12.16 1.12 -15.73
CA PHE A 163 13.60 1.28 -15.88
C PHE A 163 13.97 2.17 -17.07
N MET A 164 13.25 2.10 -18.18
CA MET A 164 13.44 3.01 -19.32
C MET A 164 13.04 4.45 -18.98
N TRP A 165 12.05 4.63 -18.09
CA TRP A 165 11.61 5.96 -17.67
C TRP A 165 12.50 6.59 -16.60
N ILE A 166 13.16 5.81 -15.75
CA ILE A 166 14.01 6.32 -14.64
C ILE A 166 15.00 7.43 -15.06
N PRO A 167 15.79 7.27 -16.15
CA PRO A 167 16.76 8.29 -16.57
C PRO A 167 16.13 9.64 -16.91
N VAL A 168 14.88 9.66 -17.36
CA VAL A 168 14.12 10.88 -17.67
C VAL A 168 13.35 11.36 -16.44
N ALA A 169 12.83 10.44 -15.64
CA ALA A 169 12.00 10.70 -14.47
C ALA A 169 12.78 11.42 -13.36
N ILE A 170 14.02 11.03 -13.10
CA ILE A 170 14.84 11.62 -12.03
C ILE A 170 15.12 13.10 -12.33
N PRO A 171 15.68 13.49 -13.49
CA PRO A 171 15.87 14.90 -13.84
C PRO A 171 14.56 15.70 -13.83
N LEU A 172 13.47 15.12 -14.36
CA LEU A 172 12.17 15.79 -14.37
C LEU A 172 11.63 16.03 -12.95
N ALA A 173 11.83 15.08 -12.04
CA ALA A 173 11.46 15.23 -10.63
C ALA A 173 12.29 16.32 -9.95
N VAL A 174 13.60 16.36 -10.17
CA VAL A 174 14.49 17.41 -9.66
C VAL A 174 14.06 18.78 -10.19
N PHE A 175 13.81 18.90 -11.50
CA PHE A 175 13.30 20.11 -12.12
C PHE A 175 12.00 20.58 -11.46
N ARG A 176 11.00 19.70 -11.31
CA ARG A 176 9.72 20.05 -10.69
C ARG A 176 9.88 20.51 -9.24
N ILE A 177 10.73 19.84 -8.46
CA ILE A 177 11.01 20.25 -7.07
C ILE A 177 11.68 21.63 -7.05
N ALA A 178 12.69 21.86 -7.88
CA ALA A 178 13.37 23.14 -7.96
C ALA A 178 12.40 24.28 -8.34
N MET A 179 11.56 24.09 -9.36
CA MET A 179 10.56 25.09 -9.76
C MET A 179 9.48 25.31 -8.69
N GLY A 180 9.15 24.28 -7.90
CA GLY A 180 8.23 24.40 -6.77
C GLY A 180 8.81 25.17 -5.57
N ILE A 181 10.14 25.24 -5.45
CA ILE A 181 10.83 25.99 -4.38
C ILE A 181 11.11 27.43 -4.82
N VAL A 182 11.51 27.64 -6.08
CA VAL A 182 11.96 28.95 -6.59
C VAL A 182 10.80 29.87 -6.95
N PHE A 183 9.70 29.34 -7.50
CA PHE A 183 8.62 30.16 -8.05
C PHE A 183 7.40 30.26 -7.13
N PRO A 184 6.61 31.35 -7.23
CA PRO A 184 5.30 31.45 -6.58
C PRO A 184 4.31 30.39 -7.07
N TYR A 185 3.36 29.99 -6.21
CA TYR A 185 2.40 28.90 -6.48
C TYR A 185 1.71 28.98 -7.84
N LYS A 186 1.28 30.17 -8.29
CA LYS A 186 0.60 30.34 -9.58
C LYS A 186 1.48 29.90 -10.75
N ILE A 187 2.76 30.27 -10.72
CA ILE A 187 3.73 29.92 -11.76
C ILE A 187 4.11 28.43 -11.61
N SER A 188 4.32 27.94 -10.39
CA SER A 188 4.65 26.54 -10.15
C SER A 188 3.52 25.59 -10.59
N ILE A 189 2.25 25.95 -10.40
CA ILE A 189 1.10 25.18 -10.90
C ILE A 189 1.10 25.13 -12.43
N PHE A 190 1.40 26.25 -13.08
CA PHE A 190 1.48 26.31 -14.54
C PHE A 190 2.62 25.44 -15.11
N ILE A 191 3.81 25.52 -14.51
CA ILE A 191 4.96 24.67 -14.88
C ILE A 191 4.65 23.20 -14.62
N ALA A 192 4.04 22.89 -13.47
CA ALA A 192 3.60 21.55 -13.13
C ALA A 192 2.59 21.04 -14.17
N ALA A 193 1.66 21.86 -14.64
CA ALA A 193 0.71 21.52 -15.70
C ALA A 193 1.40 21.19 -17.03
N ILE A 194 2.32 22.04 -17.50
CA ILE A 194 3.09 21.81 -18.73
C ILE A 194 3.95 20.56 -18.63
N THR A 195 4.55 20.30 -17.47
CA THR A 195 5.34 19.10 -17.27
C THR A 195 4.47 17.84 -17.10
N GLY A 196 3.14 17.94 -17.07
CA GLY A 196 2.23 16.80 -17.09
C GLY A 196 1.51 16.48 -15.77
N ILE A 197 1.55 17.36 -14.77
CA ILE A 197 0.78 17.24 -13.52
C ILE A 197 -0.60 17.86 -13.73
N ARG A 198 -1.67 17.09 -13.50
CA ARG A 198 -3.03 17.59 -13.58
C ARG A 198 -3.54 17.93 -12.19
N PHE A 199 -3.89 19.19 -11.96
CA PHE A 199 -4.54 19.63 -10.73
C PHE A 199 -6.05 19.64 -10.93
N ARG A 200 -6.78 19.05 -9.99
CA ARG A 200 -8.23 19.17 -9.90
C ARG A 200 -8.58 19.61 -8.49
N ARG A 201 -9.21 20.76 -8.38
CA ARG A 201 -9.77 21.26 -7.12
C ARG A 201 -11.27 21.05 -7.15
N ALA A 202 -11.81 20.51 -6.06
CA ALA A 202 -13.25 20.40 -5.83
C ALA A 202 -13.56 21.11 -4.50
N GLY A 203 -14.55 21.99 -4.50
CA GLY A 203 -14.95 22.81 -3.35
C GLY A 203 -14.36 24.22 -3.35
N ASP A 204 -15.11 25.15 -2.75
CA ASP A 204 -14.70 26.53 -2.58
C ASP A 204 -13.82 26.61 -1.32
N GLY A 205 -12.50 26.73 -1.46
CA GLY A 205 -11.58 26.66 -0.31
C GLY A 205 -11.45 27.98 0.45
N LYS A 206 -12.54 28.74 0.52
CA LYS A 206 -12.71 29.81 1.49
C LYS A 206 -13.15 29.15 2.79
N ALA A 207 -12.24 29.03 3.74
CA ALA A 207 -12.66 28.82 5.12
C ALA A 207 -13.48 30.04 5.52
N ASN A 208 -14.72 29.82 5.96
CA ASN A 208 -15.59 30.91 6.41
C ASN A 208 -14.86 31.64 7.54
N GLY A 209 -14.73 32.96 7.39
CA GLY A 209 -13.98 33.79 8.31
C GLY A 209 -14.63 33.82 9.70
N GLU A 210 -14.17 32.95 10.59
CA GLU A 210 -14.28 33.16 12.03
C GLU A 210 -12.88 33.19 12.65
N LYS A 211 -12.74 33.97 13.73
CA LYS A 211 -11.50 34.44 14.36
C LYS A 211 -10.62 33.33 14.98
N LYS A 212 -10.83 32.06 14.65
CA LYS A 212 -10.08 30.90 15.15
C LYS A 212 -9.33 30.26 13.97
N GLY A 213 -8.04 29.98 14.15
CA GLY A 213 -7.21 29.39 13.10
C GLY A 213 -7.74 28.03 12.64
N VAL A 214 -7.54 27.71 11.36
CA VAL A 214 -8.11 26.53 10.71
C VAL A 214 -7.14 25.36 10.68
N VAL A 215 -7.57 24.17 11.08
CA VAL A 215 -6.79 22.93 10.92
C VAL A 215 -7.17 22.26 9.60
N TYR A 216 -6.21 22.14 8.69
CA TYR A 216 -6.37 21.37 7.46
C TYR A 216 -5.92 19.94 7.67
N VAL A 217 -6.83 18.99 7.50
CA VAL A 217 -6.52 17.57 7.59
C VAL A 217 -6.31 17.00 6.18
N CYS A 218 -5.11 16.52 5.89
CA CYS A 218 -4.79 15.83 4.64
C CYS A 218 -4.62 14.33 4.87
N THR A 219 -5.01 13.53 3.89
CA THR A 219 -4.69 12.09 3.87
C THR A 219 -3.20 11.93 3.60
N HIS A 220 -2.45 11.24 4.46
CA HIS A 220 -0.99 11.15 4.33
C HIS A 220 -0.53 9.96 3.46
N ARG A 221 -0.53 10.15 2.14
CA ARG A 221 -0.06 9.21 1.10
C ARG A 221 1.39 9.47 0.67
N THR A 222 1.82 10.74 0.59
CA THR A 222 3.17 11.12 0.18
C THR A 222 3.67 12.34 0.96
N LEU A 223 4.99 12.57 0.95
CA LEU A 223 5.56 13.81 1.51
C LEU A 223 5.11 15.07 0.77
N LEU A 224 4.53 14.94 -0.43
CA LEU A 224 4.04 16.07 -1.23
C LEU A 224 2.62 16.51 -0.81
N ASP A 225 1.90 15.75 0.01
CA ASP A 225 0.48 16.05 0.27
C ASP A 225 0.25 17.44 0.88
N PRO A 226 1.05 17.91 1.87
CA PRO A 226 0.86 19.27 2.38
C PRO A 226 1.37 20.34 1.38
N VAL A 227 2.26 20.01 0.45
CA VAL A 227 2.66 20.90 -0.67
C VAL A 227 1.50 21.07 -1.65
N MET A 228 0.78 19.98 -1.95
CA MET A 228 -0.41 20.00 -2.80
C MET A 228 -1.54 20.79 -2.13
N LEU A 229 -1.70 20.68 -0.81
CA LEU A 229 -2.62 21.51 -0.03
C LEU A 229 -2.27 23.01 -0.17
N CYS A 230 -1.01 23.39 0.04
CA CYS A 230 -0.60 24.80 -0.09
C CYS A 230 -0.83 25.34 -1.50
N SER A 231 -0.57 24.51 -2.51
CA SER A 231 -0.82 24.83 -3.92
C SER A 231 -2.32 25.00 -4.19
N ALA A 232 -3.16 24.14 -3.61
CA ALA A 232 -4.62 24.26 -3.72
C ALA A 232 -5.17 25.48 -2.98
N LEU A 233 -4.59 25.87 -1.83
CA LEU A 233 -5.01 27.05 -1.07
C LEU A 233 -4.42 28.36 -1.61
N GLU A 234 -3.44 28.28 -2.53
CA GLU A 234 -2.61 29.41 -2.97
C GLU A 234 -1.95 30.18 -1.81
N ARG A 235 -1.71 29.51 -0.67
CA ARG A 235 -1.05 30.08 0.52
C ARG A 235 -0.21 29.02 1.22
N THR A 236 0.89 29.45 1.83
CA THR A 236 1.71 28.60 2.70
C THR A 236 0.98 28.35 4.02
N VAL A 237 0.95 27.10 4.46
CA VAL A 237 0.44 26.70 5.78
C VAL A 237 1.48 25.81 6.45
N PRO A 238 1.82 26.03 7.73
CA PRO A 238 2.79 25.18 8.41
C PRO A 238 2.29 23.73 8.51
N ALA A 239 3.15 22.77 8.13
CA ALA A 239 2.83 21.35 8.17
C ALA A 239 3.41 20.71 9.44
N VAL A 240 2.56 20.09 10.26
CA VAL A 240 3.00 19.38 11.47
C VAL A 240 3.30 17.91 11.15
N THR A 241 4.46 17.43 11.60
CA THR A 241 4.94 16.07 11.30
C THR A 241 5.57 15.43 12.54
N TYR A 242 5.40 14.11 12.73
CA TYR A 242 6.02 13.42 13.86
C TYR A 242 7.47 12.98 13.60
N SER A 243 7.83 12.75 12.34
CA SER A 243 9.13 12.15 11.98
C SER A 243 9.46 12.46 10.51
N LEU A 244 9.95 13.67 10.27
CA LEU A 244 10.48 14.09 8.97
C LEU A 244 12.02 14.09 8.99
N SER A 245 12.65 13.61 7.91
CA SER A 245 14.11 13.68 7.78
C SER A 245 14.57 15.14 7.65
N ARG A 246 15.80 15.45 8.07
CA ARG A 246 16.37 16.81 7.92
C ARG A 246 16.48 17.24 6.46
N VAL A 247 16.77 16.31 5.56
CA VAL A 247 16.83 16.57 4.12
C VAL A 247 15.45 16.92 3.58
N SER A 248 14.42 16.17 3.97
CA SER A 248 13.03 16.44 3.57
C SER A 248 12.52 17.77 4.13
N GLU A 249 12.96 18.15 5.33
CA GLU A 249 12.66 19.45 5.94
C GLU A 249 13.33 20.61 5.19
N ALA A 250 14.59 20.44 4.77
CA ALA A 250 15.31 21.45 3.98
C ALA A 250 14.76 21.64 2.56
N LEU A 251 14.21 20.58 1.96
CA LEU A 251 13.60 20.62 0.63
C LEU A 251 12.13 21.05 0.65
N ALA A 252 11.51 21.20 1.82
CA ALA A 252 10.11 21.56 1.91
C ALA A 252 9.91 23.05 1.59
N PRO A 253 9.03 23.42 0.64
CA PRO A 253 8.75 24.82 0.30
C PRO A 253 7.91 25.54 1.37
N MET A 254 7.61 24.86 2.48
CA MET A 254 6.76 25.32 3.56
C MET A 254 7.41 24.99 4.90
N ARG A 255 7.06 25.75 5.93
CA ARG A 255 7.55 25.49 7.29
C ARG A 255 7.02 24.14 7.79
N THR A 256 7.92 23.26 8.19
CA THR A 256 7.55 22.01 8.87
C THR A 256 7.81 22.12 10.36
N VAL A 257 6.89 21.61 11.19
CA VAL A 257 6.99 21.64 12.65
C VAL A 257 6.99 20.21 13.17
N ARG A 258 8.02 19.86 13.94
CA ARG A 258 8.18 18.52 14.51
C ARG A 258 7.38 18.38 15.79
N LEU A 259 6.53 17.35 15.84
CA LEU A 259 5.78 16.96 17.04
C LEU A 259 6.56 15.93 17.85
N THR A 260 6.36 15.97 19.17
CA THR A 260 7.15 15.22 20.16
C THR A 260 6.46 13.95 20.66
N ARG A 261 5.23 13.66 20.19
CA ARG A 261 4.36 12.56 20.67
C ARG A 261 3.94 12.70 22.14
N ASP A 262 4.12 13.89 22.70
CA ASP A 262 3.56 14.30 23.99
C ASP A 262 2.30 15.12 23.72
N ARG A 263 1.14 14.58 24.13
CA ARG A 263 -0.16 15.21 23.85
C ARG A 263 -0.26 16.63 24.38
N GLY A 264 0.32 16.93 25.55
CA GLY A 264 0.24 18.24 26.18
C GLY A 264 1.09 19.26 25.43
N ARG A 265 2.35 18.90 25.12
CA ARG A 265 3.27 19.76 24.38
C ARG A 265 2.79 19.98 22.94
N ASP A 266 2.40 18.91 22.25
CA ASP A 266 1.95 18.97 20.86
C ASP A 266 0.69 19.83 20.73
N ALA A 267 -0.26 19.72 21.67
CA ALA A 267 -1.45 20.57 21.70
C ALA A 267 -1.11 22.05 21.92
N ALA A 268 -0.16 22.36 22.81
CA ALA A 268 0.30 23.73 23.03
C ALA A 268 0.96 24.31 21.77
N THR A 269 1.80 23.53 21.09
CA THR A 269 2.43 23.92 19.82
C THR A 269 1.40 24.17 18.73
N MET A 270 0.42 23.28 18.56
CA MET A 270 -0.65 23.44 17.57
C MET A 270 -1.49 24.70 17.85
N ARG A 271 -1.90 24.93 19.11
CA ARG A 271 -2.64 26.15 19.48
C ARG A 271 -1.86 27.42 19.16
N ARG A 272 -0.54 27.43 19.42
CA ARG A 272 0.33 28.56 19.06
C ARG A 272 0.36 28.79 17.55
N LEU A 273 0.48 27.73 16.75
CA LEU A 273 0.49 27.84 15.29
C LEU A 273 -0.85 28.37 14.76
N LEU A 274 -1.98 27.90 15.31
CA LEU A 274 -3.30 28.40 14.92
C LEU A 274 -3.49 29.89 15.25
N ALA A 275 -2.96 30.34 16.40
CA ALA A 275 -3.05 31.74 16.81
C ALA A 275 -2.15 32.68 15.99
N VAL A 276 -0.95 32.23 15.59
CA VAL A 276 0.03 33.08 14.90
C VAL A 276 -0.11 33.01 13.38
N GLU A 277 -0.26 31.81 12.83
CA GLU A 277 -0.20 31.55 11.38
C GLU A 277 -1.61 31.44 10.76
N GLY A 278 -2.66 31.46 11.59
CA GLY A 278 -4.07 31.38 11.15
C GLY A 278 -4.48 30.01 10.59
N GLY A 279 -3.58 29.01 10.62
CA GLY A 279 -3.89 27.64 10.27
C GLY A 279 -2.69 26.71 10.29
N LEU A 280 -2.94 25.40 10.26
CA LEU A 280 -1.91 24.37 10.16
C LEU A 280 -2.39 23.19 9.33
N ALA A 281 -1.47 22.46 8.70
CA ALA A 281 -1.74 21.24 7.95
C ALA A 281 -1.30 20.00 8.73
N PHE A 282 -2.21 19.04 8.90
CA PHE A 282 -1.98 17.80 9.61
C PHE A 282 -2.30 16.58 8.74
N GLY A 283 -1.35 15.65 8.63
CA GLY A 283 -1.55 14.38 7.95
C GLY A 283 -2.28 13.36 8.82
N SER A 284 -3.54 13.06 8.53
CA SER A 284 -4.28 11.96 9.16
C SER A 284 -4.12 10.67 8.34
N SER A 285 -3.90 9.57 9.05
CA SER A 285 -3.60 8.25 8.47
C SER A 285 -4.84 7.41 8.12
N SER A 286 -6.04 8.00 8.11
CA SER A 286 -7.29 7.25 8.23
C SER A 286 -8.12 7.06 6.95
N ASP A 287 -7.73 7.57 5.79
CA ASP A 287 -8.54 7.45 4.57
C ASP A 287 -8.00 6.40 3.57
N PRO A 288 -8.77 5.33 3.25
CA PRO A 288 -8.42 4.32 2.24
C PRO A 288 -8.72 4.73 0.78
N SER A 289 -9.25 5.95 0.53
CA SER A 289 -9.61 6.43 -0.81
C SER A 289 -8.40 6.82 -1.67
N ARG A 290 -8.58 6.83 -3.00
CA ARG A 290 -7.53 7.22 -3.98
C ARG A 290 -7.33 8.74 -4.05
N GLU A 291 -8.25 9.52 -3.50
CA GLU A 291 -8.29 10.97 -3.55
C GLU A 291 -7.64 11.56 -2.29
N VAL A 292 -6.84 12.61 -2.47
CA VAL A 292 -6.40 13.42 -1.33
C VAL A 292 -7.56 14.30 -0.94
N LYS A 293 -8.18 13.99 0.19
CA LYS A 293 -9.25 14.80 0.75
C LYS A 293 -8.69 15.78 1.76
N PHE A 294 -9.24 16.98 1.72
CA PHE A 294 -8.91 18.05 2.65
C PHE A 294 -10.16 18.41 3.42
N TYR A 295 -10.05 18.40 4.74
CA TYR A 295 -11.10 18.87 5.62
C TYR A 295 -10.58 20.09 6.36
N ALA A 296 -11.33 21.18 6.31
CA ALA A 296 -11.19 22.25 7.29
C ALA A 296 -11.94 21.80 8.54
N VAL A 297 -11.25 21.81 9.68
CA VAL A 297 -11.88 21.61 10.99
C VAL A 297 -11.86 22.98 11.66
N ASP A 298 -13.06 23.49 11.93
CA ASP A 298 -13.33 24.73 12.67
C ASP A 298 -13.30 24.51 14.19
#